data_AF-E1EVS6-F1
#
_entry.id   AF-E1EVS6-F1
#
_cell.length_a   1.000
_cell.length_b   1.000
_cell.length_c   1.000
_cell.angle_alpha   90.00
_cell.angle_beta   90.00
_cell.angle_gamma   90.00
#
_symmetry.space_group_name_H-M   'P 1'
#
loop_
_entity.id
_entity.type
_entity.pdbx_description
1 polymer ?
#
loop_
_entity_poly.entity_id
_entity_poly.type
_entity_poly.pdbx_seq_one_letter_code
_entity_poly.pdbx_strand_id
1 'polypeptide(L)'
;MGGCYSAASAPGNLMCKTAEGGKCTAPNENNKYFLVPGAASNQQSVMACENPLGTAVGEKAYVGVEGCDTCTAPAPLTEAGMRPARCTACNLGSGKPNLAGSGCFKCNIPTCSHCSANGVCEACTSEEQRPNTDGTKCISCNIDGCTRCSAENKCDQCGDGYRLEGETCVQIQPSACKTLGNAGCATCDPNGGDEICLTCTKESDFLQLNKKSCKASCDGDGEIADPTSTPKVCKCDAEKGYQLQDDACVQTQPSACQTENCQECTNRGKENEVCTECISTHYLTPTSQCVKDCTIISGYYGDADKKCKRCHDACAECVGAANNQCSACPAGRMLQYTNTNTPAYGGTCVGQCSVSATGEGCEVCGARIGGTDYCSKCKGSQVPINGVCAANPSARATACTSNGQGACTSCTGDYFLRDGGCYQTDRLPGKSICTQAANGQCNKCANDLVVSGGNCGECHPTCATCSAAGAADKCKTCVTGYYKTSDNEGSCRKCSEGLVGCRQCIASANAFVCLEMSDNTSENVNKSGLSTGAIAGITAAAVIVVGGLVSFLCWWFIYRGKART
;
A
#
# COMPACT_ATOMS: atom_id res chain seq x y z
N MET A 1 12.59 -1.65 15.62
CA MET A 1 13.11 -2.75 16.47
C MET A 1 13.68 -2.12 17.74
N GLY A 2 13.21 -2.49 18.94
CA GLY A 2 13.66 -1.90 20.21
C GLY A 2 14.05 -2.97 21.23
N GLY A 3 15.29 -3.46 21.19
CA GLY A 3 15.78 -4.50 22.09
C GLY A 3 17.30 -4.44 22.30
N CYS A 4 17.79 -5.11 23.35
CA CYS A 4 19.21 -5.24 23.64
C CYS A 4 19.78 -6.51 23.00
N TYR A 5 20.95 -6.41 22.38
CA TYR A 5 21.59 -7.53 21.67
C TYR A 5 23.01 -7.75 22.19
N SER A 6 23.41 -9.01 22.32
CA SER A 6 24.78 -9.38 22.69
C SER A 6 25.72 -9.24 21.50
N ALA A 7 26.82 -8.50 21.64
CA ALA A 7 27.86 -8.43 20.60
C ALA A 7 28.63 -9.76 20.43
N ALA A 8 28.46 -10.72 21.34
CA ALA A 8 29.12 -12.03 21.28
C ALA A 8 28.29 -13.09 20.52
N SER A 9 27.01 -12.85 20.26
CA SER A 9 26.12 -13.85 19.65
C SER A 9 25.15 -13.24 18.64
N ALA A 10 24.66 -14.05 17.71
CA ALA A 10 23.66 -13.61 16.75
C ALA A 10 22.34 -13.23 17.44
N PRO A 11 21.63 -12.19 16.98
CA PRO A 11 21.97 -11.36 15.82
C PRO A 11 22.93 -10.19 16.13
N GLY A 12 23.29 -9.95 17.40
CA GLY A 12 24.06 -8.75 17.81
C GLY A 12 25.47 -8.68 17.23
N ASN A 13 26.17 -9.80 17.13
CA ASN A 13 27.50 -9.87 16.51
C ASN A 13 27.51 -9.55 15.00
N LEU A 14 26.35 -9.60 14.31
CA LEU A 14 26.22 -9.22 12.90
C LEU A 14 26.14 -7.70 12.71
N MET A 15 25.70 -6.99 13.75
CA MET A 15 25.49 -5.54 13.75
C MET A 15 26.69 -4.80 14.35
N CYS A 16 27.25 -5.37 15.43
CA CYS A 16 28.21 -4.70 16.28
C CYS A 16 29.40 -5.60 16.60
N LYS A 17 30.62 -5.09 16.36
CA LYS A 17 31.88 -5.79 16.69
C LYS A 17 32.26 -5.59 18.15
N THR A 18 32.17 -4.36 18.67
CA THR A 18 32.48 -4.04 20.06
C THR A 18 31.36 -3.22 20.68
N ALA A 19 30.98 -3.58 21.90
CA ALA A 19 29.98 -2.86 22.68
C ALA A 19 30.51 -2.53 24.07
N GLU A 20 30.30 -1.29 24.51
CA GLU A 20 30.73 -0.77 25.80
C GLU A 20 29.65 0.17 26.37
N GLY A 21 29.45 0.16 27.69
CA GLY A 21 28.50 1.06 28.34
C GLY A 21 27.04 0.91 27.85
N GLY A 22 26.66 -0.28 27.38
CA GLY A 22 25.32 -0.55 26.83
C GLY A 22 25.09 -0.06 25.40
N LYS A 23 26.15 0.31 24.67
CA LYS A 23 26.08 0.81 23.29
C LYS A 23 27.03 0.04 22.38
N CYS A 24 26.72 0.01 21.10
CA CYS A 24 27.70 -0.32 20.08
C CYS A 24 28.74 0.79 19.93
N THR A 25 30.03 0.45 19.97
CA THR A 25 31.15 1.39 19.77
C THR A 25 31.94 1.14 18.49
N ALA A 26 31.80 -0.03 17.89
CA ALA A 26 32.27 -0.29 16.53
C ALA A 26 31.27 -1.21 15.80
N PRO A 27 30.78 -0.82 14.61
CA PRO A 27 29.91 -1.67 13.82
C PRO A 27 30.70 -2.89 13.31
N ASN A 28 29.98 -3.90 12.83
CA ASN A 28 30.60 -5.04 12.16
C ASN A 28 31.34 -4.57 10.88
N GLU A 29 32.40 -5.29 10.47
CA GLU A 29 33.23 -4.99 9.30
C GLU A 29 32.52 -5.18 7.95
N ASN A 30 31.27 -5.64 7.96
CA ASN A 30 30.46 -5.83 6.75
C ASN A 30 29.93 -4.54 6.10
N ASN A 31 30.13 -3.37 6.73
CA ASN A 31 29.64 -2.06 6.26
C ASN A 31 28.12 -1.96 6.03
N LYS A 32 27.33 -2.91 6.56
CA LYS A 32 25.86 -2.94 6.46
C LYS A 32 25.20 -2.15 7.60
N TYR A 33 25.99 -1.71 8.57
CA TYR A 33 25.53 -0.99 9.76
C TYR A 33 26.42 0.21 10.05
N PHE A 34 25.83 1.26 10.62
CA PHE A 34 26.55 2.45 11.08
C PHE A 34 26.19 2.79 12.54
N LEU A 35 27.09 3.49 13.21
CA LEU A 35 26.86 4.00 14.58
C LEU A 35 25.98 5.24 14.53
N VAL A 36 25.00 5.32 15.43
CA VAL A 36 24.15 6.50 15.57
C VAL A 36 24.89 7.55 16.41
N PRO A 37 25.27 8.72 15.84
CA PRO A 37 26.05 9.70 16.57
C PRO A 37 25.30 10.27 17.78
N GLY A 38 25.96 10.25 18.95
CA GLY A 38 25.42 10.82 20.19
C GLY A 38 24.40 9.95 20.93
N ALA A 39 24.09 8.74 20.45
CA ALA A 39 23.12 7.85 21.09
C ALA A 39 23.50 7.52 22.56
N ALA A 40 22.54 7.61 23.47
CA ALA A 40 22.64 7.19 24.88
C ALA A 40 22.43 5.67 25.06
N SER A 41 22.73 5.12 26.25
CA SER A 41 22.74 3.66 26.48
C SER A 41 21.33 3.05 26.49
N ASN A 42 20.32 3.91 26.60
CA ASN A 42 18.91 3.62 26.46
C ASN A 42 18.35 3.94 25.06
N GLN A 43 19.21 4.28 24.09
CA GLN A 43 18.83 4.63 22.72
C GLN A 43 19.47 3.67 21.72
N GLN A 44 18.94 3.66 20.50
CA GLN A 44 19.48 2.84 19.42
C GLN A 44 20.87 3.35 19.02
N SER A 45 21.93 2.60 19.33
CA SER A 45 23.32 2.99 19.07
C SER A 45 23.88 2.53 17.73
N VAL A 46 23.24 1.56 17.07
CA VAL A 46 23.66 0.99 15.79
C VAL A 46 22.44 0.77 14.89
N MET A 47 22.59 1.01 13.60
CA MET A 47 21.50 0.97 12.63
C MET A 47 21.95 0.38 11.30
N ALA A 48 21.04 -0.35 10.65
CA ALA A 48 21.27 -0.87 9.31
C ALA A 48 21.25 0.26 8.26
N CYS A 49 22.10 0.14 7.24
CA CYS A 49 22.16 1.06 6.12
C CYS A 49 20.84 1.14 5.34
N GLU A 50 20.07 0.05 5.28
CA GLU A 50 18.80 -0.02 4.54
C GLU A 50 17.57 0.49 5.30
N ASN A 51 17.72 1.09 6.50
CA ASN A 51 16.59 1.48 7.34
C ASN A 51 16.15 2.95 7.09
N PRO A 52 15.14 3.23 6.24
CA PRO A 52 14.72 4.60 5.94
C PRO A 52 13.98 5.27 7.11
N LEU A 53 13.47 4.52 8.08
CA LEU A 53 12.72 5.07 9.21
C LEU A 53 13.60 5.83 10.21
N GLY A 54 14.88 5.43 10.29
CA GLY A 54 15.86 6.06 11.16
C GLY A 54 15.59 5.94 12.66
N THR A 55 16.20 6.85 13.42
CA THR A 55 16.05 7.00 14.87
C THR A 55 16.38 8.42 15.29
N ALA A 56 15.78 8.86 16.41
CA ALA A 56 15.99 10.19 16.98
C ALA A 56 16.92 10.13 18.20
N VAL A 57 17.81 11.11 18.30
CA VAL A 57 18.68 11.38 19.44
C VAL A 57 18.46 12.84 19.85
N GLY A 58 17.46 13.06 20.71
CA GLY A 58 16.96 14.41 21.01
C GLY A 58 16.27 15.03 19.79
N GLU A 59 16.67 16.24 19.40
CA GLU A 59 16.16 16.96 18.21
C GLU A 59 16.90 16.60 16.91
N LYS A 60 17.78 15.59 16.95
CA LYS A 60 18.59 15.12 15.82
C LYS A 60 18.06 13.77 15.35
N ALA A 61 17.96 13.56 14.05
CA ALA A 61 17.53 12.31 13.45
C ALA A 61 18.60 11.76 12.49
N TYR A 62 18.80 10.44 12.53
CA TYR A 62 19.70 9.74 11.62
C TYR A 62 18.94 8.62 10.94
N VAL A 63 19.02 8.57 9.62
CA VAL A 63 18.29 7.60 8.77
C VAL A 63 19.26 6.82 7.89
N GLY A 64 18.90 5.58 7.57
CA GLY A 64 19.49 4.83 6.47
C GLY A 64 18.86 5.23 5.13
N VAL A 65 19.30 4.58 4.06
CA VAL A 65 18.82 4.77 2.69
C VAL A 65 18.12 3.50 2.23
N GLU A 66 16.87 3.61 1.78
CA GLU A 66 16.11 2.45 1.30
C GLU A 66 16.84 1.74 0.15
N GLY A 67 16.92 0.40 0.23
CA GLY A 67 17.62 -0.42 -0.77
C GLY A 67 19.15 -0.35 -0.70
N CYS A 68 19.71 0.27 0.35
CA CYS A 68 21.15 0.39 0.52
C CYS A 68 21.77 -0.81 1.25
N ASP A 69 22.69 -1.52 0.58
CA ASP A 69 23.39 -2.66 1.18
C ASP A 69 24.54 -2.26 2.08
N THR A 70 25.39 -1.33 1.61
CA THR A 70 26.52 -0.81 2.39
C THR A 70 26.53 0.70 2.37
N CYS A 71 26.94 1.33 3.48
CA CYS A 71 26.94 2.78 3.60
C CYS A 71 28.11 3.31 4.43
N THR A 72 28.43 4.58 4.22
CA THR A 72 29.29 5.38 5.10
C THR A 72 28.43 6.07 6.15
N ALA A 73 28.91 6.05 7.41
CA ALA A 73 28.20 6.65 8.53
C ALA A 73 27.96 8.17 8.33
N PRO A 74 26.81 8.70 8.77
CA PRO A 74 26.54 10.14 8.73
C PRO A 74 27.46 10.91 9.68
N ALA A 75 27.85 12.11 9.27
CA ALA A 75 28.56 13.02 10.16
C ALA A 75 27.64 13.47 11.31
N PRO A 76 28.17 13.65 12.55
CA PRO A 76 27.38 14.14 13.67
C PRO A 76 26.76 15.51 13.38
N LEU A 77 25.50 15.70 13.71
CA LEU A 77 24.83 16.99 13.65
C LEU A 77 25.22 17.85 14.87
N THR A 78 25.50 19.13 14.64
CA THR A 78 25.71 20.13 15.71
C THR A 78 24.38 20.72 16.18
N GLU A 79 23.44 20.94 15.26
CA GLU A 79 22.11 21.53 15.50
C GLU A 79 20.98 20.51 15.28
N ALA A 80 19.73 20.92 15.52
CA ALA A 80 18.55 20.10 15.23
C ALA A 80 18.43 19.83 13.72
N GLY A 81 17.94 18.65 13.34
CA GLY A 81 17.77 18.27 11.94
C GLY A 81 17.91 16.77 11.67
N MET A 82 17.87 16.40 10.40
CA MET A 82 17.99 15.02 9.94
C MET A 82 19.23 14.84 9.05
N ARG A 83 19.96 13.73 9.22
CA ARG A 83 21.11 13.39 8.37
C ARG A 83 21.04 11.91 7.92
N PRO A 84 20.98 11.63 6.61
CA PRO A 84 21.06 10.26 6.11
C PRO A 84 22.50 9.74 6.10
N ALA A 85 22.66 8.42 6.26
CA ALA A 85 23.89 7.73 5.88
C ALA A 85 24.12 7.84 4.37
N ARG A 86 25.38 7.74 3.92
CA ARG A 86 25.72 7.81 2.49
C ARG A 86 25.84 6.41 1.92
N CYS A 87 24.94 6.01 1.05
CA CYS A 87 24.96 4.70 0.43
C CYS A 87 26.17 4.51 -0.49
N THR A 88 26.85 3.36 -0.37
CA THR A 88 28.01 2.97 -1.17
C THR A 88 27.75 1.76 -2.07
N ALA A 89 26.79 0.90 -1.73
CA ALA A 89 26.32 -0.17 -2.61
C ALA A 89 24.84 -0.46 -2.35
N CYS A 90 24.10 -0.88 -3.38
CA CYS A 90 22.67 -1.18 -3.29
C CYS A 90 22.41 -2.69 -3.19
N ASN A 91 21.35 -3.09 -2.49
CA ASN A 91 20.92 -4.49 -2.34
C ASN A 91 20.04 -4.98 -3.51
N LEU A 92 19.73 -4.09 -4.45
CA LEU A 92 19.02 -4.37 -5.70
C LEU A 92 20.04 -4.98 -6.68
N GLY A 93 19.75 -6.14 -7.29
CA GLY A 93 20.74 -6.92 -8.05
C GLY A 93 21.59 -6.12 -9.08
N SER A 94 21.01 -5.12 -9.75
CA SER A 94 21.71 -4.18 -10.64
C SER A 94 21.58 -2.71 -10.19
N GLY A 95 21.38 -2.51 -8.89
CA GLY A 95 21.23 -1.20 -8.29
C GLY A 95 22.55 -0.45 -8.17
N LYS A 96 22.53 0.85 -8.44
CA LYS A 96 23.66 1.75 -8.15
C LYS A 96 23.16 2.96 -7.38
N PRO A 97 23.96 3.50 -6.44
CA PRO A 97 23.60 4.72 -5.75
C PRO A 97 23.75 5.93 -6.68
N ASN A 98 23.08 7.03 -6.36
CA ASN A 98 23.43 8.34 -6.93
C ASN A 98 24.77 8.85 -6.36
N LEU A 99 25.34 9.89 -6.96
CA LEU A 99 26.60 10.51 -6.51
C LEU A 99 26.52 10.99 -5.06
N ALA A 100 25.37 11.53 -4.65
CA ALA A 100 25.12 11.95 -3.28
C ALA A 100 25.06 10.77 -2.28
N GLY A 101 24.78 9.55 -2.77
CA GLY A 101 24.53 8.36 -1.96
C GLY A 101 23.24 8.44 -1.13
N SER A 102 22.29 9.28 -1.54
CA SER A 102 20.99 9.44 -0.86
C SER A 102 19.91 8.48 -1.35
N GLY A 103 20.14 7.77 -2.45
CA GLY A 103 19.19 6.83 -3.02
C GLY A 103 19.84 5.70 -3.80
N CYS A 104 19.10 4.63 -4.01
CA CYS A 104 19.50 3.44 -4.76
C CYS A 104 18.54 3.21 -5.93
N PHE A 105 19.08 3.06 -7.15
CA PHE A 105 18.28 3.00 -8.37
C PHE A 105 18.68 1.83 -9.26
N LYS A 106 17.72 1.21 -9.94
CA LYS A 106 17.99 0.16 -10.94
C LYS A 106 18.79 0.77 -12.10
N CYS A 107 20.01 0.27 -12.30
CA CYS A 107 20.98 0.89 -13.18
C CYS A 107 21.62 -0.16 -14.11
N ASN A 108 20.90 -0.51 -15.17
CA ASN A 108 21.32 -1.50 -16.17
C ASN A 108 22.12 -0.88 -17.34
N ILE A 109 22.81 0.23 -17.09
CA ILE A 109 23.53 0.97 -18.14
C ILE A 109 24.99 0.52 -18.12
N PRO A 110 25.52 0.00 -19.24
CA PRO A 110 26.93 -0.36 -19.35
C PRO A 110 27.85 0.81 -18.98
N THR A 111 28.91 0.51 -18.23
CA THR A 111 29.91 1.48 -17.74
C THR A 111 29.37 2.68 -16.96
N CYS A 112 28.13 2.62 -16.47
CA CYS A 112 27.60 3.61 -15.53
C CYS A 112 28.06 3.29 -14.11
N SER A 113 28.58 4.28 -13.38
CA SER A 113 29.01 4.16 -11.98
C SER A 113 27.91 4.60 -11.00
N HIS A 114 27.14 5.63 -11.34
CA HIS A 114 26.06 6.18 -10.51
C HIS A 114 24.81 6.47 -11.34
N CYS A 115 23.64 6.19 -10.78
CA CYS A 115 22.35 6.51 -11.40
C CYS A 115 21.59 7.52 -10.53
N SER A 116 21.03 8.56 -11.14
CA SER A 116 20.20 9.56 -10.46
C SER A 116 18.73 9.16 -10.40
N ALA A 117 18.30 8.26 -11.29
CA ALA A 117 16.98 7.63 -11.31
C ALA A 117 17.08 6.23 -11.95
N ASN A 118 15.98 5.47 -11.92
CA ASN A 118 15.92 4.17 -12.59
C ASN A 118 16.20 4.35 -14.09
N GLY A 119 17.29 3.75 -14.58
CA GLY A 119 17.69 3.85 -15.99
C GLY A 119 18.25 5.21 -16.43
N VAL A 120 18.66 6.08 -15.51
CA VAL A 120 19.29 7.38 -15.82
C VAL A 120 20.66 7.46 -15.17
N CYS A 121 21.71 7.43 -15.99
CA CYS A 121 23.10 7.52 -15.59
C CYS A 121 23.47 8.97 -15.22
N GLU A 122 24.09 9.10 -14.05
CA GLU A 122 24.58 10.35 -13.48
C GLU A 122 26.10 10.48 -13.63
N ALA A 123 26.82 9.36 -13.53
CA ALA A 123 28.26 9.31 -13.76
C ALA A 123 28.70 7.99 -14.40
N CYS A 124 29.77 8.06 -15.18
CA CYS A 124 30.37 6.91 -15.85
C CYS A 124 31.55 6.36 -15.04
N THR A 125 31.92 5.11 -15.29
CA THR A 125 33.06 4.44 -14.63
C THR A 125 34.40 4.99 -15.11
N SER A 126 34.48 5.42 -16.38
CA SER A 126 35.69 6.04 -16.94
C SER A 126 35.62 7.55 -16.85
N GLU A 127 36.72 8.19 -16.47
CA GLU A 127 36.88 9.65 -16.46
C GLU A 127 36.84 10.28 -17.86
N GLU A 128 37.02 9.48 -18.91
CA GLU A 128 36.92 9.91 -20.32
C GLU A 128 35.48 9.84 -20.86
N GLN A 129 34.53 9.32 -20.07
CA GLN A 129 33.14 9.16 -20.48
C GLN A 129 32.23 10.12 -19.72
N ARG A 130 31.19 10.58 -20.40
CA ARG A 130 30.08 11.33 -19.81
C ARG A 130 28.75 10.67 -20.19
N PRO A 131 27.72 10.78 -19.33
CA PRO A 131 26.38 10.38 -19.73
C PRO A 131 25.92 11.18 -20.96
N ASN A 132 25.12 10.56 -21.81
CA ASN A 132 24.42 11.34 -22.84
C ASN A 132 23.36 12.26 -22.23
N THR A 133 22.79 13.17 -23.02
CA THR A 133 21.75 14.12 -22.57
C THR A 133 20.59 13.42 -21.84
N ASP A 134 20.16 12.25 -22.33
CA ASP A 134 19.08 11.47 -21.70
C ASP A 134 19.55 10.59 -20.52
N GLY A 135 20.87 10.49 -20.31
CA GLY A 135 21.48 9.61 -19.30
C GLY A 135 21.36 8.12 -19.60
N THR A 136 20.90 7.70 -20.76
CA THR A 136 20.67 6.29 -21.12
C THR A 136 21.94 5.52 -21.50
N LYS A 137 23.07 6.22 -21.75
CA LYS A 137 24.36 5.62 -22.11
C LYS A 137 25.53 6.50 -21.67
N CYS A 138 26.67 5.87 -21.40
CA CYS A 138 27.96 6.53 -21.25
C CYS A 138 28.65 6.59 -22.61
N ILE A 139 29.07 7.79 -23.03
CA ILE A 139 29.76 8.02 -24.30
C ILE A 139 31.10 8.72 -24.06
N SER A 140 32.07 8.45 -24.93
CA SER A 140 33.39 9.09 -24.86
C SER A 140 33.25 10.60 -25.05
N CYS A 141 33.72 11.36 -24.07
CA CYS A 141 33.62 12.81 -24.07
C CYS A 141 34.72 13.43 -23.21
N ASN A 142 35.82 13.76 -23.86
CA ASN A 142 37.00 14.38 -23.26
C ASN A 142 37.00 15.89 -23.53
N ILE A 143 35.98 16.58 -23.00
CA ILE A 143 35.85 18.03 -23.06
C ILE A 143 35.94 18.55 -21.63
N ASP A 144 36.93 19.43 -21.38
CA ASP A 144 37.11 20.03 -20.07
C ASP A 144 35.86 20.80 -19.64
N GLY A 145 35.45 20.65 -18.39
CA GLY A 145 34.23 21.25 -17.87
C GLY A 145 32.91 20.69 -18.42
N CYS A 146 32.91 19.63 -19.25
CA CYS A 146 31.67 19.03 -19.74
C CYS A 146 31.11 17.97 -18.78
N THR A 147 29.80 18.01 -18.53
CA THR A 147 29.07 17.06 -17.66
C THR A 147 28.20 16.09 -18.43
N ARG A 148 27.65 16.48 -19.60
CA ARG A 148 26.86 15.60 -20.49
C ARG A 148 27.13 15.89 -21.95
N CYS A 149 27.09 14.84 -22.78
CA CYS A 149 27.43 14.94 -24.19
C CYS A 149 26.32 14.41 -25.08
N SER A 150 25.98 15.14 -26.14
CA SER A 150 24.93 14.70 -27.09
C SER A 150 25.43 13.57 -28.00
N ALA A 151 26.73 13.57 -28.29
CA ALA A 151 27.45 12.57 -29.07
C ALA A 151 28.94 12.53 -28.67
N GLU A 152 29.73 11.65 -29.30
CA GLU A 152 31.16 11.51 -29.00
C GLU A 152 31.88 12.86 -29.14
N ASN A 153 32.53 13.31 -28.05
CA ASN A 153 33.19 14.62 -27.95
C ASN A 153 32.34 15.80 -28.45
N LYS A 154 31.03 15.76 -28.18
CA LYS A 154 30.11 16.88 -28.40
C LYS A 154 29.39 17.20 -27.11
N CYS A 155 29.81 18.26 -26.44
CA CYS A 155 29.21 18.66 -25.18
C CYS A 155 27.83 19.25 -25.39
N ASP A 156 26.92 18.95 -24.47
CA ASP A 156 25.55 19.46 -24.45
C ASP A 156 25.24 20.17 -23.13
N GLN A 157 25.91 19.75 -22.04
CA GLN A 157 25.83 20.41 -20.73
C GLN A 157 27.22 20.59 -20.13
N CYS A 158 27.54 21.83 -19.78
CA CYS A 158 28.74 22.18 -19.05
C CYS A 158 28.49 22.15 -17.53
N GLY A 159 29.53 21.82 -16.78
CA GLY A 159 29.55 21.92 -15.32
C GLY A 159 29.76 23.35 -14.84
N ASP A 160 29.79 23.49 -13.52
CA ASP A 160 29.94 24.80 -12.87
C ASP A 160 31.23 25.51 -13.29
N GLY A 161 31.13 26.81 -13.58
CA GLY A 161 32.25 27.62 -14.03
C GLY A 161 32.55 27.54 -15.53
N TYR A 162 31.76 26.80 -16.30
CA TYR A 162 31.87 26.68 -17.76
C TYR A 162 30.54 27.03 -18.44
N ARG A 163 30.61 27.52 -19.68
CA ARG A 163 29.44 27.70 -20.54
C ARG A 163 29.62 26.96 -21.86
N LEU A 164 28.51 26.60 -22.47
CA LEU A 164 28.49 25.91 -23.75
C LEU A 164 28.69 26.92 -24.89
N GLU A 165 29.71 26.71 -25.72
CA GLU A 165 29.91 27.41 -26.98
C GLU A 165 29.95 26.41 -28.13
N GLY A 166 28.84 26.31 -28.85
CA GLY A 166 28.65 25.24 -29.83
C GLY A 166 28.64 23.89 -29.14
N GLU A 167 29.62 23.04 -29.42
CA GLU A 167 29.73 21.68 -28.88
C GLU A 167 30.87 21.53 -27.86
N THR A 168 31.43 22.64 -27.35
CA THR A 168 32.51 22.65 -26.35
C THR A 168 32.17 23.52 -25.13
N CYS A 169 32.85 23.25 -24.02
CA CYS A 169 32.76 24.08 -22.83
C CYS A 169 33.95 25.03 -22.75
N VAL A 170 33.65 26.30 -22.51
CA VAL A 170 34.67 27.33 -22.26
C VAL A 170 34.55 27.82 -20.83
N GLN A 171 35.69 28.03 -20.18
CA GLN A 171 35.74 28.53 -18.82
C GLN A 171 35.22 29.97 -18.78
N ILE A 172 34.28 30.23 -17.88
CA ILE A 172 33.69 31.55 -17.68
C ILE A 172 34.72 32.46 -17.02
N GLN A 173 35.02 33.61 -17.64
CA GLN A 173 35.91 34.63 -17.07
C GLN A 173 35.10 35.84 -16.60
N PRO A 174 35.10 36.17 -15.29
CA PRO A 174 34.33 37.30 -14.77
C PRO A 174 34.85 38.63 -15.31
N SER A 175 33.96 39.43 -15.89
CA SER A 175 34.26 40.79 -16.34
C SER A 175 33.12 41.75 -16.01
N ALA A 176 33.32 43.05 -16.23
CA ALA A 176 32.25 44.03 -16.09
C ALA A 176 31.18 43.83 -17.17
N CYS A 177 29.90 43.90 -16.78
CA CYS A 177 28.79 43.74 -17.71
C CYS A 177 28.71 44.88 -18.73
N LYS A 178 28.61 44.56 -20.01
CA LYS A 178 28.48 45.49 -21.14
C LYS A 178 27.02 45.87 -21.40
N THR A 179 26.10 44.92 -21.28
CA THR A 179 24.68 45.04 -21.66
C THR A 179 23.71 44.70 -20.54
N LEU A 180 24.08 43.79 -19.62
CA LEU A 180 23.22 43.34 -18.52
C LEU A 180 23.35 44.17 -17.24
N GLY A 181 24.15 45.24 -17.23
CA GLY A 181 24.28 46.12 -16.05
C GLY A 181 22.94 46.71 -15.60
N ASN A 182 22.07 47.08 -16.55
CA ASN A 182 20.72 47.58 -16.27
C ASN A 182 19.74 46.48 -15.81
N ALA A 183 20.10 45.21 -15.99
CA ALA A 183 19.32 44.04 -15.52
C ALA A 183 19.71 43.60 -14.10
N GLY A 184 20.51 44.41 -13.39
CA GLY A 184 20.95 44.16 -12.02
C GLY A 184 22.21 43.30 -11.89
N CYS A 185 22.95 43.10 -12.98
CA CYS A 185 24.17 42.28 -13.00
C CYS A 185 25.41 43.12 -12.69
N ALA A 186 26.26 42.65 -11.77
CA ALA A 186 27.53 43.28 -11.41
C ALA A 186 28.69 42.76 -12.27
N THR A 187 28.81 41.45 -12.40
CA THR A 187 29.81 40.80 -13.28
C THR A 187 29.12 39.90 -14.28
N CYS A 188 29.69 39.83 -15.48
CA CYS A 188 29.18 39.06 -16.59
C CYS A 188 30.31 38.39 -17.39
N ASP A 189 29.98 37.32 -18.11
CA ASP A 189 30.86 36.71 -19.11
C ASP A 189 30.79 37.50 -20.43
N PRO A 190 31.90 38.08 -20.92
CA PRO A 190 31.89 38.97 -22.07
C PRO A 190 32.02 38.26 -23.43
N ASN A 191 32.15 36.93 -23.45
CA ASN A 191 32.70 36.20 -24.61
C ASN A 191 31.67 35.51 -25.54
N GLY A 192 30.37 35.57 -25.25
CA GLY A 192 29.31 35.04 -26.13
C GLY A 192 28.39 36.14 -26.65
N GLY A 193 27.79 35.96 -27.84
CA GLY A 193 26.82 36.91 -28.42
C GLY A 193 25.61 37.24 -27.54
N ASP A 194 25.38 36.45 -26.48
CA ASP A 194 24.47 36.71 -25.36
C ASP A 194 25.30 36.78 -24.06
N GLU A 195 25.42 37.96 -23.47
CA GLU A 195 26.09 38.15 -22.18
C GLU A 195 25.37 37.38 -21.07
N ILE A 196 26.12 36.75 -20.15
CA ILE A 196 25.57 35.97 -19.02
C ILE A 196 25.90 36.68 -17.70
N CYS A 197 24.89 36.89 -16.86
CA CYS A 197 25.00 37.45 -15.51
C CYS A 197 25.67 36.44 -14.58
N LEU A 198 26.79 36.83 -13.95
CA LEU A 198 27.54 35.99 -13.02
C LEU A 198 27.31 36.38 -11.57
N THR A 199 27.07 37.66 -11.29
CA THR A 199 26.75 38.16 -9.94
C THR A 199 25.75 39.31 -10.02
N CYS A 200 25.03 39.56 -8.93
CA CYS A 200 24.10 40.66 -8.82
C CYS A 200 24.75 41.90 -8.20
N THR A 201 24.31 43.09 -8.62
CA THR A 201 24.74 44.38 -8.04
C THR A 201 24.34 44.53 -6.58
N LYS A 202 23.26 43.86 -6.16
CA LYS A 202 22.86 43.75 -4.76
C LYS A 202 23.08 42.32 -4.27
N GLU A 203 23.75 42.17 -3.14
CA GLU A 203 23.97 40.87 -2.49
C GLU A 203 22.67 40.23 -1.94
N SER A 204 21.58 41.01 -1.84
CA SER A 204 20.25 40.50 -1.50
C SER A 204 19.54 39.79 -2.66
N ASP A 205 19.94 40.08 -3.89
CA ASP A 205 19.20 39.67 -5.08
C ASP A 205 19.68 38.29 -5.56
N PHE A 206 18.76 37.57 -6.20
CA PHE A 206 18.95 36.25 -6.76
C PHE A 206 19.17 36.33 -8.26
N LEU A 207 20.17 35.58 -8.74
CA LEU A 207 20.36 35.32 -10.16
C LEU A 207 19.15 34.54 -10.69
N GLN A 208 18.52 35.00 -11.79
CA GLN A 208 17.38 34.31 -12.38
C GLN A 208 17.78 32.98 -13.04
N LEU A 209 16.79 32.11 -13.29
CA LEU A 209 16.96 30.78 -13.90
C LEU A 209 17.79 30.82 -15.20
N ASN A 210 17.53 31.79 -16.08
CA ASN A 210 18.23 31.96 -17.36
C ASN A 210 19.56 32.72 -17.27
N LYS A 211 19.95 33.15 -16.07
CA LYS A 211 21.17 33.93 -15.80
C LYS A 211 21.30 35.20 -16.66
N LYS A 212 20.19 35.80 -17.12
CA LYS A 212 20.20 37.06 -17.88
C LYS A 212 19.88 38.29 -17.03
N SER A 213 19.47 38.11 -15.77
CA SER A 213 19.17 39.23 -14.87
C SER A 213 19.14 38.79 -13.40
N CYS A 214 19.01 39.78 -12.50
CA CYS A 214 18.85 39.57 -11.06
C CYS A 214 17.47 40.06 -10.58
N LYS A 215 16.91 39.42 -9.56
CA LYS A 215 15.64 39.82 -8.92
C LYS A 215 15.66 39.64 -7.41
N ALA A 216 14.78 40.36 -6.71
CA ALA A 216 14.72 40.33 -5.25
C ALA A 216 14.17 39.00 -4.68
N SER A 217 13.38 38.25 -5.45
CA SER A 217 12.67 37.04 -5.00
C SER A 217 12.38 36.07 -6.15
N CYS A 218 12.36 34.77 -5.85
CA CYS A 218 12.10 33.70 -6.80
C CYS A 218 10.61 33.31 -6.80
N ASP A 219 9.78 34.11 -7.49
CA ASP A 219 8.32 33.99 -7.44
C ASP A 219 7.67 33.28 -8.65
N GLY A 220 8.47 32.66 -9.52
CA GLY A 220 7.97 31.88 -10.65
C GLY A 220 7.30 30.57 -10.21
N ASP A 221 6.39 30.06 -11.04
CA ASP A 221 5.77 28.75 -10.79
C ASP A 221 6.83 27.65 -10.76
N GLY A 222 6.84 26.84 -9.70
CA GLY A 222 7.88 25.83 -9.49
C GLY A 222 9.29 26.37 -9.21
N GLU A 223 9.46 27.67 -8.99
CA GLU A 223 10.74 28.30 -8.68
C GLU A 223 10.94 28.42 -7.16
N ILE A 224 12.16 28.18 -6.69
CA ILE A 224 12.56 28.33 -5.28
C ILE A 224 13.88 29.09 -5.18
N ALA A 225 14.04 29.83 -4.08
CA ALA A 225 15.27 30.54 -3.76
C ALA A 225 16.32 29.58 -3.18
N ASP A 226 17.56 29.69 -3.66
CA ASP A 226 18.74 29.13 -2.99
C ASP A 226 19.55 30.26 -2.34
N PRO A 227 19.29 30.57 -1.06
CA PRO A 227 20.03 31.62 -0.35
C PRO A 227 21.42 31.16 0.08
N THR A 228 21.75 29.86 -0.08
CA THR A 228 23.01 29.28 0.39
C THR A 228 24.09 29.29 -0.69
N SER A 229 23.72 29.48 -1.96
CA SER A 229 24.66 29.66 -3.05
C SER A 229 25.31 31.05 -3.01
N THR A 230 26.56 31.16 -3.46
CA THR A 230 27.25 32.45 -3.62
C THR A 230 27.67 32.62 -5.09
N PRO A 231 27.04 33.52 -5.85
CA PRO A 231 25.91 34.38 -5.48
C PRO A 231 24.61 33.59 -5.27
N LYS A 232 23.61 34.22 -4.65
CA LYS A 232 22.28 33.64 -4.46
C LYS A 232 21.62 33.41 -5.82
N VAL A 233 20.93 32.29 -6.01
CA VAL A 233 20.28 31.95 -7.28
C VAL A 233 18.85 31.48 -7.08
N CYS A 234 18.04 31.63 -8.12
CA CYS A 234 16.79 30.90 -8.24
C CYS A 234 17.01 29.55 -8.91
N LYS A 235 16.30 28.52 -8.46
CA LYS A 235 16.33 27.16 -9.02
C LYS A 235 14.92 26.58 -9.10
N CYS A 236 14.73 25.53 -9.90
CA CYS A 236 13.45 24.80 -9.92
C CYS A 236 13.31 23.87 -8.71
N ASP A 237 12.10 23.74 -8.20
CA ASP A 237 11.73 22.86 -7.09
C ASP A 237 11.72 21.39 -7.56
N ALA A 238 12.90 20.79 -7.55
CA ALA A 238 13.08 19.40 -7.93
C ALA A 238 12.31 18.43 -7.01
N GLU A 239 12.06 18.80 -5.75
CA GLU A 239 11.27 17.97 -4.81
C GLU A 239 9.79 17.92 -5.22
N LYS A 240 9.27 18.99 -5.82
CA LYS A 240 7.93 19.02 -6.42
C LYS A 240 7.89 18.60 -7.89
N GLY A 241 8.99 18.07 -8.42
CA GLY A 241 9.06 17.53 -9.77
C GLY A 241 9.20 18.59 -10.87
N TYR A 242 9.64 19.81 -10.53
CA TYR A 242 9.93 20.85 -11.49
C TYR A 242 11.36 20.74 -12.01
N GLN A 243 11.51 20.85 -13.33
CA GLN A 243 12.81 20.91 -14.00
C GLN A 243 12.87 22.14 -14.90
N LEU A 244 14.07 22.68 -15.06
CA LEU A 244 14.31 23.82 -15.95
C LEU A 244 14.14 23.34 -17.40
N GLN A 245 13.21 23.94 -18.12
CA GLN A 245 13.04 23.77 -19.55
C GLN A 245 12.99 25.16 -20.18
N ASP A 246 13.98 25.44 -21.02
CA ASP A 246 14.28 26.79 -21.50
C ASP A 246 14.51 27.77 -20.33
N ASP A 247 13.68 28.81 -20.22
CA ASP A 247 13.76 29.86 -19.21
C ASP A 247 12.73 29.68 -18.07
N ALA A 248 12.00 28.55 -18.03
CA ALA A 248 10.92 28.30 -17.08
C ALA A 248 11.06 26.95 -16.36
N CYS A 249 10.56 26.90 -15.13
CA CYS A 249 10.38 25.63 -14.44
C CYS A 249 9.12 24.95 -14.96
N VAL A 250 9.29 23.79 -15.60
CA VAL A 250 8.20 22.96 -16.10
C VAL A 250 8.10 21.74 -15.20
N GLN A 251 6.90 21.38 -14.79
CA GLN A 251 6.67 20.18 -14.01
C GLN A 251 6.82 18.94 -14.90
N THR A 252 7.93 18.21 -14.76
CA THR A 252 8.27 17.03 -15.59
C THR A 252 7.97 15.70 -14.91
N GLN A 253 7.65 15.70 -13.61
CA GLN A 253 7.14 14.54 -12.87
C GLN A 253 5.72 14.82 -12.37
N PRO A 254 4.69 14.06 -12.78
CA PRO A 254 3.40 14.14 -12.13
C PRO A 254 3.56 13.71 -10.67
N SER A 255 2.94 14.45 -9.75
CA SER A 255 2.90 14.17 -8.31
C SER A 255 2.76 12.69 -7.99
N ALA A 256 3.32 12.22 -6.86
CA ALA A 256 3.10 10.85 -6.39
C ALA A 256 1.61 10.50 -6.36
N CYS A 257 1.27 9.23 -6.59
CA CYS A 257 -0.10 8.74 -6.51
C CYS A 257 -0.67 9.04 -5.11
N GLN A 258 -1.88 9.62 -5.05
CA GLN A 258 -2.56 9.88 -3.79
C GLN A 258 -3.26 8.64 -3.23
N THR A 259 -3.59 7.68 -4.08
CA THR A 259 -4.18 6.39 -3.70
C THR A 259 -3.21 5.66 -2.77
N GLU A 260 -3.67 5.33 -1.56
CA GLU A 260 -2.84 4.68 -0.56
C GLU A 260 -2.27 3.36 -1.07
N ASN A 261 -0.98 3.12 -0.83
CA ASN A 261 -0.26 1.92 -1.27
C ASN A 261 -0.19 1.72 -2.80
N CYS A 262 -0.49 2.76 -3.59
CA CYS A 262 -0.38 2.76 -5.04
C CYS A 262 1.02 3.15 -5.50
N GLN A 263 1.63 2.30 -6.33
CA GLN A 263 2.95 2.52 -6.93
C GLN A 263 2.85 3.25 -8.27
N GLU A 264 1.90 2.86 -9.11
CA GLU A 264 1.64 3.47 -10.42
C GLU A 264 0.16 3.80 -10.59
N CYS A 265 -0.15 4.98 -11.12
CA CYS A 265 -1.51 5.45 -11.35
C CYS A 265 -1.60 6.34 -12.59
N THR A 266 -2.80 6.39 -13.17
CA THR A 266 -3.19 7.40 -14.16
C THR A 266 -3.78 8.62 -13.47
N ASN A 267 -3.73 9.79 -14.13
CA ASN A 267 -4.24 11.06 -13.60
C ASN A 267 -3.72 11.41 -12.18
N ARG A 268 -2.41 11.24 -11.96
CA ARG A 268 -1.81 11.41 -10.62
C ARG A 268 -2.17 12.74 -9.97
N GLY A 269 -2.53 12.71 -8.69
CA GLY A 269 -2.87 13.90 -7.91
C GLY A 269 -4.19 14.57 -8.26
N LYS A 270 -5.00 13.98 -9.15
CA LYS A 270 -6.32 14.49 -9.55
C LYS A 270 -7.45 13.69 -8.91
N GLU A 271 -8.65 14.27 -8.87
CA GLU A 271 -9.87 13.62 -8.36
C GLU A 271 -10.27 12.34 -9.10
N ASN A 272 -9.79 12.15 -10.33
CA ASN A 272 -10.01 10.98 -11.17
C ASN A 272 -8.75 10.10 -11.30
N GLU A 273 -7.89 10.12 -10.29
CA GLU A 273 -6.75 9.21 -10.18
C GLU A 273 -7.22 7.75 -10.16
N VAL A 274 -6.56 6.91 -10.96
CA VAL A 274 -6.84 5.46 -11.00
C VAL A 274 -5.54 4.72 -10.80
N CYS A 275 -5.45 3.94 -9.71
CA CYS A 275 -4.30 3.08 -9.48
C CYS A 275 -4.25 1.93 -10.50
N THR A 276 -3.06 1.73 -11.07
CA THR A 276 -2.76 0.67 -12.04
C THR A 276 -1.80 -0.38 -11.50
N GLU A 277 -1.00 -0.05 -10.49
CA GLU A 277 -0.10 -1.00 -9.83
C GLU A 277 0.05 -0.64 -8.34
N CYS A 278 -0.12 -1.63 -7.47
CA CYS A 278 0.10 -1.47 -6.04
C CYS A 278 1.55 -1.77 -5.67
N ILE A 279 1.99 -1.32 -4.49
CA ILE A 279 3.27 -1.76 -3.93
C ILE A 279 3.31 -3.29 -3.80
N SER A 280 4.52 -3.87 -3.79
CA SER A 280 4.76 -5.33 -3.86
C SER A 280 4.06 -6.17 -2.78
N THR A 281 3.69 -5.56 -1.66
CA THR A 281 3.00 -6.20 -0.52
C THR A 281 1.47 -6.19 -0.64
N HIS A 282 0.91 -5.55 -1.66
CA HIS A 282 -0.53 -5.35 -1.86
C HIS A 282 -1.01 -5.92 -3.20
N TYR A 283 -2.33 -6.06 -3.31
CA TYR A 283 -3.04 -6.53 -4.49
C TYR A 283 -3.97 -5.43 -5.01
N LEU A 284 -4.02 -5.29 -6.34
CA LEU A 284 -4.92 -4.38 -7.00
C LEU A 284 -6.33 -4.98 -7.08
N THR A 285 -7.29 -4.28 -6.50
CA THR A 285 -8.72 -4.65 -6.53
C THR A 285 -9.37 -4.25 -7.86
N PRO A 286 -10.55 -4.80 -8.20
CA PRO A 286 -11.29 -4.40 -9.40
C PRO A 286 -11.67 -2.92 -9.46
N THR A 287 -11.75 -2.24 -8.31
CA THR A 287 -12.02 -0.80 -8.19
C THR A 287 -10.77 0.06 -8.08
N SER A 288 -9.61 -0.47 -8.49
CA SER A 288 -8.31 0.23 -8.47
C SER A 288 -7.87 0.73 -7.09
N GLN A 289 -8.28 0.03 -6.04
CA GLN A 289 -7.75 0.19 -4.68
C GLN A 289 -6.67 -0.86 -4.38
N CYS A 290 -5.76 -0.56 -3.47
CA CYS A 290 -4.70 -1.47 -3.04
C CYS A 290 -5.01 -2.09 -1.67
N VAL A 291 -5.15 -3.42 -1.62
CA VAL A 291 -5.45 -4.15 -0.38
C VAL A 291 -4.38 -5.21 -0.08
N LYS A 292 -4.10 -5.45 1.19
CA LYS A 292 -3.10 -6.44 1.60
C LYS A 292 -3.53 -7.89 1.33
N ASP A 293 -4.83 -8.15 1.42
CA ASP A 293 -5.42 -9.47 1.25
C ASP A 293 -6.72 -9.34 0.46
N CYS A 294 -6.83 -10.05 -0.66
CA CYS A 294 -8.00 -10.03 -1.53
C CYS A 294 -9.24 -10.66 -0.90
N THR A 295 -9.09 -11.48 0.15
CA THR A 295 -10.22 -12.08 0.89
C THR A 295 -11.04 -11.04 1.66
N ILE A 296 -10.58 -9.79 1.74
CA ILE A 296 -11.42 -8.65 2.17
C ILE A 296 -12.60 -8.42 1.22
N ILE A 297 -12.45 -8.82 -0.05
CA ILE A 297 -13.52 -8.90 -1.03
C ILE A 297 -13.98 -10.36 -1.07
N SER A 298 -15.18 -10.59 -0.60
CA SER A 298 -15.77 -11.93 -0.56
C SER A 298 -15.87 -12.51 -1.97
N GLY A 299 -15.42 -13.75 -2.15
CA GLY A 299 -15.36 -14.40 -3.45
C GLY A 299 -14.21 -13.94 -4.33
N TYR A 300 -13.15 -13.36 -3.75
CA TYR A 300 -11.91 -13.05 -4.45
C TYR A 300 -10.70 -13.69 -3.78
N TYR A 301 -9.70 -13.99 -4.61
CA TYR A 301 -8.39 -14.47 -4.16
C TYR A 301 -7.27 -13.62 -4.78
N GLY A 302 -6.12 -13.58 -4.11
CA GLY A 302 -4.92 -12.90 -4.62
C GLY A 302 -4.17 -13.82 -5.58
N ASP A 303 -4.00 -13.40 -6.83
CA ASP A 303 -3.29 -14.19 -7.84
C ASP A 303 -1.81 -13.77 -7.96
N ALA A 304 -1.02 -14.56 -8.69
CA ALA A 304 0.42 -14.34 -8.89
C ALA A 304 0.75 -12.99 -9.55
N ASP A 305 -0.19 -12.40 -10.29
CA ASP A 305 -0.05 -11.09 -10.94
C ASP A 305 -0.37 -9.89 -10.04
N LYS A 306 -0.49 -10.11 -8.72
CA LYS A 306 -0.79 -9.07 -7.72
C LYS A 306 -2.13 -8.36 -7.96
N LYS A 307 -3.10 -9.08 -8.50
CA LYS A 307 -4.49 -8.62 -8.64
C LYS A 307 -5.44 -9.50 -7.85
N CYS A 308 -6.53 -8.90 -7.39
CA CYS A 308 -7.65 -9.65 -6.84
C CYS A 308 -8.51 -10.19 -7.97
N LYS A 309 -8.61 -11.51 -8.07
CA LYS A 309 -9.42 -12.19 -9.09
C LYS A 309 -10.60 -12.87 -8.43
N ARG A 310 -11.75 -12.81 -9.13
CA ARG A 310 -12.97 -13.45 -8.68
C ARG A 310 -12.80 -14.97 -8.71
N CYS A 311 -13.35 -15.64 -7.71
CA CYS A 311 -13.45 -17.09 -7.65
C CYS A 311 -14.29 -17.65 -8.80
N HIS A 312 -14.09 -18.94 -9.11
CA HIS A 312 -15.00 -19.64 -10.00
C HIS A 312 -16.44 -19.55 -9.49
N ASP A 313 -17.44 -19.40 -10.37
CA ASP A 313 -18.87 -19.25 -10.02
C ASP A 313 -19.48 -20.45 -9.24
N ALA A 314 -18.72 -21.54 -9.09
CA ALA A 314 -19.13 -22.70 -8.29
C ALA A 314 -18.79 -22.52 -6.80
N CYS A 315 -17.88 -21.59 -6.48
CA CYS A 315 -17.38 -21.30 -5.15
C CYS A 315 -18.00 -20.01 -4.61
N ALA A 316 -18.27 -19.96 -3.31
CA ALA A 316 -18.57 -18.69 -2.63
C ALA A 316 -17.28 -17.99 -2.21
N GLU A 317 -16.31 -18.76 -1.74
CA GLU A 317 -14.94 -18.33 -1.43
C GLU A 317 -13.96 -19.34 -2.02
N CYS A 318 -12.74 -18.94 -2.34
CA CYS A 318 -11.73 -19.81 -2.94
C CYS A 318 -10.32 -19.50 -2.46
N VAL A 319 -9.42 -20.45 -2.71
CA VAL A 319 -7.97 -20.28 -2.55
C VAL A 319 -7.24 -20.19 -3.90
N GLY A 320 -7.99 -20.24 -5.00
CA GLY A 320 -7.47 -20.20 -6.36
C GLY A 320 -8.59 -20.21 -7.40
N ALA A 321 -8.19 -20.16 -8.68
CA ALA A 321 -9.12 -19.99 -9.81
C ALA A 321 -10.03 -21.20 -10.08
N ALA A 322 -9.62 -22.42 -9.72
CA ALA A 322 -10.29 -23.62 -10.16
C ALA A 322 -11.54 -23.95 -9.33
N ASN A 323 -12.51 -24.64 -9.94
CA ASN A 323 -13.76 -25.06 -9.30
C ASN A 323 -13.58 -26.13 -8.19
N ASN A 324 -12.38 -26.67 -8.04
CA ASN A 324 -11.97 -27.60 -6.98
C ASN A 324 -11.04 -26.95 -5.93
N GLN A 325 -10.90 -25.62 -5.98
CA GLN A 325 -10.14 -24.80 -5.03
C GLN A 325 -11.08 -23.92 -4.19
N CYS A 326 -12.34 -24.32 -4.02
CA CYS A 326 -13.28 -23.59 -3.17
C CYS A 326 -12.88 -23.73 -1.69
N SER A 327 -12.90 -22.63 -0.94
CA SER A 327 -12.76 -22.61 0.52
C SER A 327 -14.10 -22.48 1.23
N ALA A 328 -15.13 -21.99 0.53
CA ALA A 328 -16.53 -22.02 0.96
C ALA A 328 -17.46 -22.19 -0.25
N CYS A 329 -18.66 -22.71 0.01
CA CYS A 329 -19.66 -22.99 -1.01
C CYS A 329 -20.88 -22.07 -0.89
N PRO A 330 -21.56 -21.78 -2.00
CA PRO A 330 -22.85 -21.10 -1.96
C PRO A 330 -23.85 -21.86 -1.09
N ALA A 331 -24.82 -21.16 -0.50
CA ALA A 331 -25.89 -21.77 0.27
C ALA A 331 -26.60 -22.87 -0.55
N GLY A 332 -26.90 -24.00 0.09
CA GLY A 332 -27.46 -25.18 -0.58
C GLY A 332 -26.41 -26.12 -1.21
N ARG A 333 -25.11 -25.84 -1.02
CA ARG A 333 -24.00 -26.71 -1.43
C ARG A 333 -23.04 -26.95 -0.28
N MET A 334 -22.47 -28.15 -0.22
CA MET A 334 -21.47 -28.53 0.78
C MET A 334 -20.08 -28.61 0.15
N LEU A 335 -19.06 -28.28 0.94
CA LEU A 335 -17.67 -28.36 0.50
C LEU A 335 -17.14 -29.78 0.66
N GLN A 336 -16.76 -30.41 -0.44
CA GLN A 336 -16.02 -31.66 -0.45
C GLN A 336 -14.54 -31.38 -0.68
N TYR A 337 -13.73 -31.54 0.37
CA TYR A 337 -12.28 -31.33 0.29
C TYR A 337 -11.62 -32.27 -0.71
N THR A 338 -10.73 -31.71 -1.54
CA THR A 338 -9.93 -32.51 -2.50
C THR A 338 -9.03 -33.51 -1.76
N ASN A 339 -8.50 -33.09 -0.61
CA ASN A 339 -7.76 -33.95 0.31
C ASN A 339 -8.11 -33.56 1.75
N THR A 340 -8.61 -34.53 2.52
CA THR A 340 -9.07 -34.33 3.90
C THR A 340 -7.95 -34.03 4.89
N ASN A 341 -6.69 -34.29 4.54
CA ASN A 341 -5.52 -33.98 5.35
C ASN A 341 -4.94 -32.59 5.04
N THR A 342 -5.34 -31.96 3.93
CA THR A 342 -4.83 -30.65 3.52
C THR A 342 -5.96 -29.69 3.14
N PRO A 343 -6.88 -29.38 4.09
CA PRO A 343 -8.07 -28.57 3.84
C PRO A 343 -7.78 -27.13 3.36
N ALA A 344 -6.54 -26.65 3.56
CA ALA A 344 -6.09 -25.34 3.10
C ALA A 344 -6.07 -25.20 1.56
N TYR A 345 -6.00 -26.31 0.80
CA TYR A 345 -6.08 -26.26 -0.68
C TYR A 345 -7.52 -26.23 -1.20
N GLY A 346 -8.51 -26.22 -0.31
CA GLY A 346 -9.92 -26.18 -0.67
C GLY A 346 -10.47 -27.49 -1.20
N GLY A 347 -11.55 -27.38 -1.95
CA GLY A 347 -12.30 -28.52 -2.47
C GLY A 347 -13.32 -28.13 -3.52
N THR A 348 -14.18 -29.10 -3.86
CA THR A 348 -15.27 -28.92 -4.81
C THR A 348 -16.58 -28.73 -4.07
N CYS A 349 -17.40 -27.77 -4.50
CA CYS A 349 -18.75 -27.63 -3.98
C CYS A 349 -19.65 -28.69 -4.61
N VAL A 350 -20.26 -29.54 -3.79
CA VAL A 350 -21.21 -30.59 -4.20
C VAL A 350 -22.61 -30.29 -3.65
N GLY A 351 -23.63 -31.02 -4.10
CA GLY A 351 -24.99 -30.84 -3.60
C GLY A 351 -25.06 -31.03 -2.08
N GLN A 352 -25.93 -30.27 -1.41
CA GLN A 352 -26.24 -30.48 0.01
C GLN A 352 -26.76 -31.89 0.31
N CYS A 353 -26.94 -32.20 1.59
CA CYS A 353 -27.45 -33.48 2.04
C CYS A 353 -28.73 -33.90 1.31
N SER A 354 -28.77 -35.16 0.89
CA SER A 354 -29.95 -35.84 0.37
C SER A 354 -30.15 -37.15 1.13
N VAL A 355 -31.42 -37.49 1.35
CA VAL A 355 -31.78 -38.77 1.99
C VAL A 355 -31.43 -39.90 1.02
N SER A 356 -30.60 -40.84 1.48
CA SER A 356 -30.18 -41.97 0.68
C SER A 356 -31.31 -42.97 0.49
N ALA A 357 -31.49 -43.49 -0.72
CA ALA A 357 -32.43 -44.58 -1.00
C ALA A 357 -31.86 -45.98 -0.67
N THR A 358 -30.55 -46.08 -0.41
CA THR A 358 -29.89 -47.37 -0.13
C THR A 358 -29.88 -47.68 1.37
N GLY A 359 -29.28 -48.82 1.74
CA GLY A 359 -29.06 -49.21 3.14
C GLY A 359 -27.95 -48.43 3.85
N GLU A 360 -27.21 -47.59 3.12
CA GLU A 360 -26.11 -46.76 3.64
C GLU A 360 -26.32 -45.30 3.22
N GLY A 361 -25.63 -44.36 3.87
CA GLY A 361 -25.76 -42.91 3.63
C GLY A 361 -26.75 -42.24 4.58
N CYS A 362 -27.17 -41.03 4.23
CA CYS A 362 -27.96 -40.21 5.15
C CYS A 362 -29.42 -40.67 5.26
N GLU A 363 -29.93 -40.81 6.48
CA GLU A 363 -31.33 -41.06 6.78
C GLU A 363 -32.09 -39.74 6.95
N VAL A 364 -31.50 -38.77 7.67
CA VAL A 364 -32.14 -37.48 7.98
C VAL A 364 -31.16 -36.34 7.74
N CYS A 365 -31.53 -35.43 6.84
CA CYS A 365 -30.83 -34.16 6.61
C CYS A 365 -31.35 -33.09 7.56
N GLY A 366 -31.09 -33.25 8.87
CA GLY A 366 -31.65 -32.38 9.91
C GLY A 366 -30.70 -31.31 10.45
N ALA A 367 -29.45 -31.27 9.99
CA ALA A 367 -28.48 -30.26 10.44
C ALA A 367 -28.39 -29.13 9.40
N ARG A 368 -28.97 -27.96 9.68
CA ARG A 368 -28.92 -26.81 8.77
C ARG A 368 -27.86 -25.83 9.25
N ILE A 369 -26.77 -25.69 8.49
CA ILE A 369 -25.61 -24.86 8.86
C ILE A 369 -25.28 -23.93 7.71
N GLY A 370 -25.26 -22.62 7.96
CA GLY A 370 -24.94 -21.61 6.93
C GLY A 370 -25.89 -21.63 5.72
N GLY A 371 -27.14 -22.09 5.90
CA GLY A 371 -28.12 -22.24 4.83
C GLY A 371 -27.97 -23.50 3.96
N THR A 372 -27.03 -24.39 4.30
CA THR A 372 -26.84 -25.70 3.66
C THR A 372 -27.30 -26.82 4.58
N ASP A 373 -28.00 -27.81 4.03
CA ASP A 373 -28.44 -28.99 4.79
C ASP A 373 -27.33 -30.07 4.83
N TYR A 374 -27.11 -30.61 6.03
CA TYR A 374 -26.13 -31.63 6.35
C TYR A 374 -26.82 -32.82 7.03
N CYS A 375 -26.15 -33.97 7.00
CA CYS A 375 -26.68 -35.17 7.62
C CYS A 375 -26.63 -35.09 9.15
N SER A 376 -27.77 -35.32 9.81
CA SER A 376 -27.90 -35.43 11.26
C SER A 376 -28.07 -36.86 11.76
N LYS A 377 -28.44 -37.79 10.87
CA LYS A 377 -28.62 -39.21 11.17
C LYS A 377 -28.31 -40.06 9.95
N CYS A 378 -27.45 -41.07 10.10
CA CYS A 378 -27.03 -42.00 9.06
C CYS A 378 -27.72 -43.35 9.18
N LYS A 379 -27.78 -44.08 8.06
CA LYS A 379 -28.24 -45.46 8.01
C LYS A 379 -27.11 -46.45 8.36
N GLY A 380 -27.48 -47.68 8.67
CA GLY A 380 -26.54 -48.76 8.94
C GLY A 380 -25.67 -48.48 10.18
N SER A 381 -24.38 -48.78 10.08
CA SER A 381 -23.37 -48.56 11.14
C SER A 381 -22.58 -47.25 10.98
N GLN A 382 -23.04 -46.36 10.10
CA GLN A 382 -22.40 -45.07 9.85
C GLN A 382 -22.85 -44.02 10.87
N VAL A 383 -22.05 -42.97 11.01
CA VAL A 383 -22.38 -41.80 11.84
C VAL A 383 -22.05 -40.50 11.09
N PRO A 384 -22.69 -39.37 11.42
CA PRO A 384 -22.44 -38.11 10.74
C PRO A 384 -21.13 -37.47 11.24
N ILE A 385 -20.14 -37.38 10.35
CA ILE A 385 -18.86 -36.73 10.58
C ILE A 385 -18.72 -35.58 9.58
N ASN A 386 -18.57 -34.35 10.08
CA ASN A 386 -18.59 -33.13 9.28
C ASN A 386 -19.82 -33.04 8.35
N GLY A 387 -20.97 -33.55 8.80
CA GLY A 387 -22.23 -33.53 8.05
C GLY A 387 -22.37 -34.60 6.96
N VAL A 388 -21.40 -35.51 6.81
CA VAL A 388 -21.43 -36.63 5.86
C VAL A 388 -21.39 -37.96 6.63
N CYS A 389 -22.10 -38.97 6.13
CA CYS A 389 -22.06 -40.31 6.74
C CYS A 389 -20.73 -41.00 6.48
N ALA A 390 -20.04 -41.36 7.56
CA ALA A 390 -18.78 -42.08 7.52
C ALA A 390 -18.84 -43.31 8.44
N ALA A 391 -18.00 -44.31 8.15
CA ALA A 391 -17.82 -45.45 9.04
C ALA A 391 -17.25 -44.99 10.39
N ASN A 392 -17.71 -45.61 11.48
CA ASN A 392 -17.24 -45.31 12.83
C ASN A 392 -16.37 -46.47 13.37
N PRO A 393 -15.06 -46.53 13.06
CA PRO A 393 -14.24 -47.67 13.46
C PRO A 393 -14.12 -47.78 14.99
N SER A 394 -14.56 -48.94 15.50
CA SER A 394 -14.58 -49.31 16.90
C SER A 394 -13.19 -49.76 17.40
N ALA A 395 -12.26 -48.83 17.63
CA ALA A 395 -11.17 -48.95 18.61
C ALA A 395 -10.17 -47.80 18.49
N ARG A 396 -10.02 -47.02 19.57
CA ARG A 396 -8.89 -46.12 19.88
C ARG A 396 -8.78 -44.73 19.22
N ALA A 397 -9.71 -44.29 18.36
CA ALA A 397 -9.80 -42.88 17.92
C ALA A 397 -11.21 -42.50 17.42
N THR A 398 -12.24 -42.81 18.22
CA THR A 398 -13.65 -42.68 17.81
C THR A 398 -14.11 -41.21 17.92
N ALA A 399 -14.20 -40.50 16.80
CA ALA A 399 -14.67 -39.10 16.75
C ALA A 399 -16.09 -38.93 17.33
N CYS A 400 -16.92 -39.98 17.28
CA CYS A 400 -18.33 -39.97 17.66
C CYS A 400 -18.71 -41.17 18.53
N THR A 401 -19.28 -40.92 19.71
CA THR A 401 -20.03 -41.92 20.47
C THR A 401 -21.44 -42.02 19.89
N SER A 402 -21.78 -43.18 19.32
CA SER A 402 -23.06 -43.39 18.64
C SER A 402 -24.18 -43.78 19.61
N ASN A 403 -25.41 -43.34 19.34
CA ASN A 403 -26.63 -43.84 20.00
C ASN A 403 -27.10 -45.23 19.50
N GLY A 404 -26.35 -45.86 18.58
CA GLY A 404 -26.76 -47.12 17.94
C GLY A 404 -27.88 -46.98 16.89
N GLN A 405 -28.33 -45.74 16.65
CA GLN A 405 -29.36 -45.39 15.68
C GLN A 405 -28.81 -44.39 14.63
N GLY A 406 -27.50 -44.44 14.38
CA GLY A 406 -26.86 -43.65 13.32
C GLY A 406 -26.68 -42.15 13.63
N ALA A 407 -26.81 -41.71 14.88
CA ALA A 407 -26.47 -40.35 15.31
C ALA A 407 -25.45 -40.36 16.45
N CYS A 408 -24.76 -39.23 16.64
CA CYS A 408 -23.78 -39.02 17.69
C CYS A 408 -24.42 -38.41 18.95
N THR A 409 -24.00 -38.89 20.12
CA THR A 409 -24.40 -38.36 21.44
C THR A 409 -23.29 -37.57 22.13
N SER A 410 -22.04 -37.83 21.76
CA SER A 410 -20.86 -37.08 22.20
C SER A 410 -19.75 -37.22 21.18
N CYS A 411 -18.87 -36.23 21.14
CA CYS A 411 -17.72 -36.22 20.24
C CYS A 411 -16.42 -36.21 21.05
N THR A 412 -15.32 -36.66 20.45
CA THR A 412 -14.01 -36.67 21.09
C THR A 412 -12.96 -35.94 20.23
N GLY A 413 -11.80 -35.63 20.80
CA GLY A 413 -10.76 -34.87 20.11
C GLY A 413 -11.23 -33.45 19.77
N ASP A 414 -10.88 -32.99 18.57
CA ASP A 414 -11.16 -31.62 18.08
C ASP A 414 -12.57 -31.47 17.47
N TYR A 415 -13.46 -32.42 17.77
CA TYR A 415 -14.84 -32.42 17.29
C TYR A 415 -15.78 -31.86 18.36
N PHE A 416 -16.80 -31.12 17.93
CA PHE A 416 -17.93 -30.75 18.77
C PHE A 416 -19.24 -31.34 18.25
N LEU A 417 -20.16 -31.63 19.17
CA LEU A 417 -21.48 -32.16 18.87
C LEU A 417 -22.41 -31.04 18.44
N ARG A 418 -23.09 -31.24 17.31
CA ARG A 418 -24.18 -30.37 16.87
C ARG A 418 -25.19 -31.20 16.08
N ASP A 419 -26.49 -31.03 16.33
CA ASP A 419 -27.57 -31.62 15.53
C ASP A 419 -27.35 -33.12 15.16
N GLY A 420 -26.88 -33.93 16.13
CA GLY A 420 -26.65 -35.38 15.95
C GLY A 420 -25.37 -35.77 15.20
N GLY A 421 -24.50 -34.83 14.82
CA GLY A 421 -23.22 -35.07 14.16
C GLY A 421 -22.02 -34.47 14.90
N CYS A 422 -20.82 -34.94 14.54
CA CYS A 422 -19.55 -34.43 15.06
C CYS A 422 -18.81 -33.59 14.01
N TYR A 423 -18.45 -32.35 14.36
CA TYR A 423 -17.87 -31.37 13.44
C TYR A 423 -16.52 -30.85 13.93
N GLN A 424 -15.55 -30.69 13.03
CA GLN A 424 -14.23 -30.16 13.35
C GLN A 424 -14.17 -28.64 13.23
N THR A 425 -13.34 -27.99 14.04
CA THR A 425 -13.16 -26.53 14.05
C THR A 425 -12.19 -26.01 12.99
N ASP A 426 -11.42 -26.88 12.33
CA ASP A 426 -10.42 -26.52 11.31
C ASP A 426 -10.99 -26.45 9.88
N ARG A 427 -12.23 -26.95 9.66
CA ARG A 427 -12.83 -27.12 8.34
C ARG A 427 -14.34 -26.89 8.32
N LEU A 428 -14.89 -26.63 7.14
CA LEU A 428 -16.34 -26.51 6.97
C LEU A 428 -17.02 -27.88 7.07
N PRO A 429 -18.26 -27.93 7.60
CA PRO A 429 -19.02 -26.77 8.10
C PRO A 429 -18.67 -26.35 9.53
N GLY A 430 -17.96 -27.17 10.30
CA GLY A 430 -17.74 -26.93 11.73
C GLY A 430 -17.04 -25.61 12.09
N LYS A 431 -16.04 -25.21 11.29
CA LYS A 431 -15.33 -23.92 11.41
C LYS A 431 -16.26 -22.70 11.33
N SER A 432 -17.41 -22.81 10.64
CA SER A 432 -18.39 -21.72 10.57
C SER A 432 -19.23 -21.57 11.84
N ILE A 433 -19.24 -22.57 12.72
CA ILE A 433 -19.98 -22.57 13.98
C ILE A 433 -19.04 -22.30 15.15
N CYS A 434 -17.89 -22.99 15.17
CA CYS A 434 -17.01 -23.06 16.32
C CYS A 434 -15.55 -22.88 15.92
N THR A 435 -14.83 -22.04 16.67
CA THR A 435 -13.39 -21.80 16.48
C THR A 435 -12.52 -22.55 17.49
N GLN A 436 -13.10 -23.00 18.60
CA GLN A 436 -12.41 -23.83 19.60
C GLN A 436 -13.38 -24.81 20.23
N ALA A 437 -13.06 -26.10 20.19
CA ALA A 437 -13.84 -27.17 20.82
C ALA A 437 -13.02 -27.87 21.90
N ALA A 438 -13.68 -28.34 22.96
CA ALA A 438 -13.09 -29.25 23.94
C ALA A 438 -14.16 -30.17 24.50
N ASN A 439 -13.78 -31.39 24.88
CA ASN A 439 -14.69 -32.38 25.48
C ASN A 439 -15.96 -32.64 24.66
N GLY A 440 -15.88 -32.56 23.33
CA GLY A 440 -17.04 -32.76 22.46
C GLY A 440 -18.01 -31.57 22.38
N GLN A 441 -17.65 -30.41 22.93
CA GLN A 441 -18.48 -29.20 22.96
C GLN A 441 -17.76 -28.01 22.34
N CYS A 442 -18.53 -27.05 21.82
CA CYS A 442 -17.96 -25.79 21.38
C CYS A 442 -17.66 -24.89 22.59
N ASN A 443 -16.43 -24.41 22.71
CA ASN A 443 -16.02 -23.48 23.76
C ASN A 443 -15.93 -22.02 23.27
N LYS A 444 -15.76 -21.81 21.97
CA LYS A 444 -15.75 -20.48 21.36
C LYS A 444 -16.50 -20.48 20.03
N CYS A 445 -17.58 -19.70 19.97
CA CYS A 445 -18.38 -19.56 18.77
C CYS A 445 -17.65 -18.74 17.69
N ALA A 446 -17.85 -19.10 16.43
CA ALA A 446 -17.28 -18.39 15.29
C ALA A 446 -17.92 -17.01 15.06
N ASN A 447 -19.12 -16.79 15.59
CA ASN A 447 -19.88 -15.54 15.46
C ASN A 447 -19.75 -14.59 16.66
N ASP A 448 -18.75 -14.81 17.52
CA ASP A 448 -18.46 -14.06 18.76
C ASP A 448 -19.55 -14.10 19.86
N LEU A 449 -20.59 -14.94 19.71
CA LEU A 449 -21.56 -15.14 20.77
C LEU A 449 -20.99 -15.95 21.94
N VAL A 450 -21.57 -15.70 23.12
CA VAL A 450 -21.27 -16.50 24.31
C VAL A 450 -21.83 -17.91 24.12
N VAL A 451 -21.01 -18.91 24.41
CA VAL A 451 -21.42 -20.32 24.38
C VAL A 451 -22.47 -20.58 25.46
N SER A 452 -23.55 -21.27 25.08
CA SER A 452 -24.58 -21.74 26.02
C SER A 452 -24.70 -23.25 25.92
N GLY A 453 -24.32 -23.97 26.99
CA GLY A 453 -24.40 -25.44 27.03
C GLY A 453 -23.62 -26.16 25.92
N GLY A 454 -22.48 -25.60 25.49
CA GLY A 454 -21.67 -26.14 24.38
C GLY A 454 -22.21 -25.83 22.99
N ASN A 455 -23.28 -25.05 22.88
CA ASN A 455 -23.90 -24.61 21.63
C ASN A 455 -23.70 -23.12 21.37
N CYS A 456 -23.67 -22.77 20.09
CA CYS A 456 -23.65 -21.40 19.61
C CYS A 456 -25.04 -21.01 19.11
N GLY A 457 -25.50 -19.83 19.55
CA GLY A 457 -26.68 -19.18 18.98
C GLY A 457 -26.41 -18.63 17.59
N GLU A 458 -27.44 -18.10 16.95
CA GLU A 458 -27.35 -17.49 15.62
C GLU A 458 -27.51 -15.96 15.71
N CYS A 459 -26.72 -15.24 14.92
CA CYS A 459 -26.90 -13.80 14.78
C CYS A 459 -28.10 -13.48 13.89
N HIS A 460 -28.54 -12.22 13.91
CA HIS A 460 -29.49 -11.74 12.89
C HIS A 460 -28.92 -12.00 11.48
N PRO A 461 -29.72 -12.35 10.46
CA PRO A 461 -29.22 -12.76 9.14
C PRO A 461 -28.32 -11.75 8.40
N THR A 462 -28.34 -10.48 8.82
CA THR A 462 -27.48 -9.42 8.27
C THR A 462 -26.15 -9.27 9.00
N CYS A 463 -25.96 -9.91 10.15
CA CYS A 463 -24.72 -9.86 10.93
C CYS A 463 -23.86 -11.10 10.65
N ALA A 464 -22.55 -10.92 10.45
CA ALA A 464 -21.60 -12.03 10.45
C ALA A 464 -21.20 -12.41 11.88
N THR A 465 -20.96 -11.42 12.75
CA THR A 465 -20.73 -11.59 14.18
C THR A 465 -21.59 -10.63 14.99
N CYS A 466 -21.95 -11.00 16.22
CA CYS A 466 -22.88 -10.22 17.05
C CYS A 466 -22.60 -10.37 18.55
N SER A 467 -23.16 -9.47 19.37
CA SER A 467 -23.14 -9.59 20.84
C SER A 467 -24.38 -10.25 21.42
N ALA A 468 -25.49 -10.23 20.69
CA ALA A 468 -26.74 -10.85 21.10
C ALA A 468 -27.36 -11.63 19.93
N ALA A 469 -27.81 -12.85 20.23
CA ALA A 469 -28.44 -13.72 19.24
C ALA A 469 -29.72 -13.08 18.67
N GLY A 470 -29.90 -13.16 17.35
CA GLY A 470 -31.08 -12.66 16.64
C GLY A 470 -31.30 -11.14 16.61
N ALA A 471 -30.54 -10.34 17.37
CA ALA A 471 -30.75 -8.90 17.46
C ALA A 471 -30.08 -8.13 16.29
N ALA A 472 -30.89 -7.42 15.50
CA ALA A 472 -30.44 -6.71 14.29
C ALA A 472 -29.62 -5.43 14.57
N ASP A 473 -29.69 -4.88 15.79
CA ASP A 473 -28.94 -3.69 16.24
C ASP A 473 -27.67 -4.06 17.01
N LYS A 474 -27.36 -5.36 17.13
CA LYS A 474 -26.23 -5.91 17.89
C LYS A 474 -25.19 -6.58 17.00
N CYS A 475 -25.12 -6.21 15.71
CA CYS A 475 -24.06 -6.69 14.83
C CYS A 475 -22.73 -6.03 15.21
N LYS A 476 -21.70 -6.84 15.38
CA LYS A 476 -20.30 -6.39 15.48
C LYS A 476 -19.68 -6.26 14.10
N THR A 477 -20.00 -7.21 13.22
CA THR A 477 -19.62 -7.24 11.80
C THR A 477 -20.83 -7.64 10.95
N CYS A 478 -20.81 -7.23 9.68
CA CYS A 478 -21.90 -7.47 8.74
C CYS A 478 -21.57 -8.61 7.77
N VAL A 479 -22.60 -9.29 7.28
CA VAL A 479 -22.43 -10.24 6.18
C VAL A 479 -22.01 -9.51 4.90
N THR A 480 -21.39 -10.24 3.96
CA THR A 480 -20.97 -9.70 2.66
C THR A 480 -22.08 -8.91 1.97
N GLY A 481 -21.71 -7.76 1.41
CA GLY A 481 -22.64 -6.86 0.72
C GLY A 481 -23.42 -5.94 1.66
N TYR A 482 -23.12 -5.96 2.95
CA TYR A 482 -23.64 -5.03 3.94
C TYR A 482 -22.49 -4.33 4.66
N TYR A 483 -22.72 -3.08 5.08
CA TYR A 483 -21.81 -2.31 5.92
C TYR A 483 -22.47 -1.92 7.24
N LYS A 484 -21.65 -1.72 8.27
CA LYS A 484 -22.09 -1.35 9.61
C LYS A 484 -22.31 0.15 9.70
N THR A 485 -23.39 0.59 10.34
CA THR A 485 -23.75 2.02 10.44
C THR A 485 -23.17 2.75 11.65
N SER A 486 -22.40 2.06 12.49
CA SER A 486 -21.78 2.60 13.72
C SER A 486 -20.42 1.94 13.94
N ASP A 487 -19.48 2.60 14.62
CA ASP A 487 -18.13 2.04 14.80
C ASP A 487 -18.09 0.86 15.78
N ASN A 488 -19.03 0.81 16.74
CA ASN A 488 -19.13 -0.23 17.76
C ASN A 488 -20.09 -1.35 17.32
N GLU A 489 -21.25 -1.46 17.98
CA GLU A 489 -22.33 -2.37 17.59
C GLU A 489 -23.45 -1.58 16.93
N GLY A 490 -24.10 -2.18 15.94
CA GLY A 490 -25.20 -1.53 15.24
C GLY A 490 -25.81 -2.40 14.17
N SER A 491 -26.71 -1.79 13.39
CA SER A 491 -27.36 -2.46 12.28
C SER A 491 -26.51 -2.44 11.01
N CYS A 492 -26.77 -3.42 10.16
CA CYS A 492 -26.11 -3.59 8.87
C CYS A 492 -27.03 -3.14 7.74
N ARG A 493 -26.54 -2.27 6.86
CA ARG A 493 -27.26 -1.77 5.67
C ARG A 493 -26.60 -2.27 4.39
N LYS A 494 -27.36 -2.44 3.32
CA LYS A 494 -26.82 -2.94 2.04
C LYS A 494 -25.87 -1.93 1.43
N CYS A 495 -24.77 -2.38 0.84
CA CYS A 495 -23.82 -1.53 0.12
C CYS A 495 -24.49 -0.69 -0.98
N SER A 496 -25.50 -1.26 -1.66
CA SER A 496 -26.27 -0.57 -2.69
C SER A 496 -27.10 0.61 -2.17
N GLU A 497 -27.37 0.69 -0.87
CA GLU A 497 -28.01 1.86 -0.25
C GLU A 497 -27.02 3.01 -0.02
N GLY A 498 -25.73 2.71 0.15
CA GLY A 498 -24.67 3.71 0.31
C GLY A 498 -24.20 4.27 -1.03
N LEU A 499 -24.02 3.39 -2.02
CA LEU A 499 -23.67 3.75 -3.40
C LEU A 499 -24.44 2.84 -4.37
N VAL A 500 -25.22 3.45 -5.26
CA VAL A 500 -26.01 2.70 -6.26
C VAL A 500 -25.09 1.86 -7.13
N GLY A 501 -25.41 0.57 -7.27
CA GLY A 501 -24.61 -0.38 -8.03
C GLY A 501 -23.45 -1.02 -7.23
N CYS A 502 -23.15 -0.56 -6.01
CA CYS A 502 -22.11 -1.16 -5.20
C CYS A 502 -22.55 -2.51 -4.60
N ARG A 503 -21.81 -3.57 -4.93
CA ARG A 503 -22.08 -4.95 -4.51
C ARG A 503 -21.38 -5.28 -3.20
N GLN A 504 -20.13 -4.84 -3.05
CA GLN A 504 -19.32 -5.04 -1.84
C GLN A 504 -18.66 -3.74 -1.43
N CYS A 505 -18.60 -3.47 -0.14
CA CYS A 505 -18.12 -2.22 0.40
C CYS A 505 -17.54 -2.38 1.80
N ILE A 506 -16.69 -1.43 2.17
CA ILE A 506 -16.28 -1.17 3.55
C ILE A 506 -16.71 0.25 3.92
N ALA A 507 -17.19 0.43 5.14
CA ALA A 507 -17.57 1.74 5.64
C ALA A 507 -16.98 1.96 7.03
N SER A 508 -16.50 3.18 7.26
CA SER A 508 -16.09 3.74 8.55
C SER A 508 -16.81 5.06 8.78
N ALA A 509 -16.70 5.64 9.98
CA ALA A 509 -17.34 6.92 10.31
C ALA A 509 -17.13 8.04 9.27
N ASN A 510 -16.00 8.04 8.56
CA ASN A 510 -15.60 9.12 7.65
C ASN A 510 -15.42 8.68 6.19
N ALA A 511 -15.56 7.40 5.86
CA ALA A 511 -15.31 6.89 4.51
C ALA A 511 -16.22 5.71 4.14
N PHE A 512 -16.77 5.75 2.94
CA PHE A 512 -17.46 4.63 2.29
C PHE A 512 -16.68 4.26 1.04
N VAL A 513 -16.17 3.03 0.98
CA VAL A 513 -15.37 2.57 -0.15
C VAL A 513 -16.07 1.38 -0.79
N CYS A 514 -16.35 1.49 -2.08
CA CYS A 514 -16.87 0.38 -2.86
C CYS A 514 -15.71 -0.50 -3.37
N LEU A 515 -15.79 -1.79 -3.09
CA LEU A 515 -14.79 -2.79 -3.46
C LEU A 515 -15.18 -3.56 -4.73
N GLU A 516 -16.48 -3.61 -5.04
CA GLU A 516 -17.01 -4.30 -6.22
C GLU A 516 -18.28 -3.58 -6.70
N MET A 517 -18.34 -3.24 -7.99
CA MET A 517 -19.55 -2.73 -8.64
C MET A 517 -20.32 -3.87 -9.30
N SER A 518 -21.63 -3.71 -9.46
CA SER A 518 -22.49 -4.67 -10.15
C SER A 518 -22.27 -4.60 -11.66
N ASP A 519 -22.09 -5.76 -12.30
CA ASP A 519 -22.11 -5.86 -13.76
C ASP A 519 -23.51 -5.50 -14.27
N ASN A 520 -23.66 -4.36 -14.97
CA ASN A 520 -24.93 -3.99 -15.61
C ASN A 520 -25.20 -4.93 -16.79
N THR A 521 -25.75 -6.11 -16.53
CA THR A 521 -26.33 -6.99 -17.55
C THR A 521 -27.86 -6.97 -17.45
N SER A 522 -28.50 -5.94 -18.00
CA SER A 522 -29.80 -6.07 -18.70
C SER A 522 -30.13 -4.83 -19.55
N GLU A 523 -30.25 -5.07 -20.85
CA GLU A 523 -31.14 -4.44 -21.83
C GLU A 523 -31.15 -2.90 -22.00
N ASN A 524 -30.39 -2.47 -23.01
CA ASN A 524 -30.88 -1.64 -24.13
C ASN A 524 -31.31 -0.19 -23.85
N VAL A 525 -30.34 0.74 -23.82
CA VAL A 525 -30.38 1.93 -24.71
C VAL A 525 -28.98 2.50 -24.91
N ASN A 526 -28.63 2.75 -26.17
CA ASN A 526 -27.42 3.43 -26.61
C ASN A 526 -27.13 4.70 -25.82
N LYS A 527 -25.97 4.76 -25.13
CA LYS A 527 -25.27 6.02 -24.94
C LYS A 527 -23.77 5.80 -24.81
N SER A 528 -23.05 6.57 -25.62
CA SER A 528 -21.61 6.57 -25.86
C SER A 528 -20.80 6.69 -24.57
N GLY A 529 -19.64 6.03 -24.59
CA GLY A 529 -18.75 5.86 -23.45
C GLY A 529 -18.45 7.11 -22.64
N LEU A 530 -18.67 7.01 -21.34
CA LEU A 530 -17.89 7.70 -20.33
C LEU A 530 -17.23 6.63 -19.47
N SER A 531 -15.91 6.76 -19.29
CA SER A 531 -15.12 5.93 -18.39
C SER A 531 -15.61 6.13 -16.95
N THR A 532 -15.96 5.04 -16.29
CA THR A 532 -16.52 4.96 -14.94
C THR A 532 -15.44 5.23 -13.88
N GLY A 533 -15.00 6.49 -13.81
CA GLY A 533 -13.99 6.99 -12.88
C GLY A 533 -14.28 8.44 -12.50
N ALA A 534 -15.50 8.70 -12.03
CA ALA A 534 -15.91 9.91 -11.34
C ALA A 534 -17.23 9.62 -10.62
N ILE A 535 -17.47 10.29 -9.49
CA ILE A 535 -18.67 10.25 -8.62
C ILE A 535 -18.49 9.37 -7.37
N ALA A 536 -17.80 9.93 -6.37
CA ALA A 536 -18.20 9.83 -4.96
C ALA A 536 -17.57 10.98 -4.16
N GLY A 537 -18.18 12.16 -4.27
CA GLY A 537 -17.84 13.36 -3.51
C GLY A 537 -19.03 14.30 -3.41
N ILE A 538 -20.24 13.77 -3.16
CA ILE A 538 -21.39 14.61 -2.81
C ILE A 538 -21.29 14.89 -1.31
N THR A 539 -20.51 15.91 -0.95
CA THR A 539 -20.64 16.56 0.35
C THR A 539 -21.98 17.29 0.37
N ALA A 540 -22.74 17.03 1.43
CA ALA A 540 -24.00 17.68 1.74
C ALA A 540 -23.80 19.17 2.09
N ALA A 541 -23.46 19.99 1.09
CA ALA A 541 -23.42 21.45 1.19
C ALA A 541 -24.47 22.14 0.27
N ALA A 542 -25.23 21.38 -0.52
CA ALA A 542 -26.29 21.93 -1.39
C ALA A 542 -27.64 22.14 -0.67
N VAL A 543 -27.88 21.51 0.49
CA VAL A 543 -29.14 21.68 1.25
C VAL A 543 -29.08 22.86 2.23
N ILE A 544 -27.89 23.26 2.67
CA ILE A 544 -27.72 24.39 3.60
C ILE A 544 -27.79 25.74 2.89
N VAL A 545 -27.38 25.84 1.61
CA VAL A 545 -27.52 27.08 0.82
C VAL A 545 -28.98 27.34 0.43
N VAL A 546 -29.75 26.29 0.11
CA VAL A 546 -31.19 26.42 -0.19
C VAL A 546 -32.00 26.67 1.10
N GLY A 547 -31.65 26.04 2.22
CA GLY A 547 -32.25 26.32 3.52
C GLY A 547 -31.93 27.72 4.06
N GLY A 548 -30.71 28.22 3.81
CA GLY A 548 -30.28 29.58 4.14
C GLY A 548 -30.99 30.64 3.30
N LEU A 549 -31.19 30.40 2.00
CA LEU A 549 -31.93 31.30 1.11
C LEU A 549 -33.41 31.39 1.48
N VAL A 550 -34.06 30.28 1.84
CA VAL A 550 -35.47 30.28 2.29
C VAL A 550 -35.62 30.99 3.63
N SER A 551 -34.67 30.80 4.56
CA SER A 551 -34.66 31.48 5.87
C SER A 551 -34.38 32.98 5.73
N PHE A 552 -33.48 33.38 4.82
CA PHE A 552 -33.18 34.78 4.51
C PHE A 552 -34.34 35.47 3.80
N LEU A 553 -35.04 34.78 2.88
CA LEU A 553 -36.23 35.30 2.22
C LEU A 553 -37.40 35.45 3.21
N CYS A 554 -37.61 34.48 4.12
CA CYS A 554 -38.60 34.61 5.20
C CYS A 554 -38.25 35.77 6.15
N TRP A 555 -36.99 35.96 6.52
CA TRP A 555 -36.55 37.09 7.35
C TRP A 555 -36.73 38.43 6.63
N TRP A 556 -36.38 38.52 5.35
CA TRP A 556 -36.51 39.73 4.54
C TRP A 556 -37.97 40.18 4.37
N PHE A 557 -38.90 39.26 4.10
CA PHE A 557 -40.32 39.57 3.96
C PHE A 557 -41.02 39.90 5.29
N ILE A 558 -40.62 39.25 6.40
CA ILE A 558 -41.20 39.52 7.72
C ILE A 558 -40.71 40.85 8.30
N TYR A 559 -39.46 41.25 8.07
CA TYR A 559 -38.90 42.49 8.63
C TYR A 559 -39.00 43.73 7.75
N ARG A 560 -39.14 43.62 6.41
CA ARG A 560 -39.45 44.81 5.57
C ARG A 560 -40.89 45.29 5.66
N GLY A 561 -41.81 44.47 6.18
CA GLY A 561 -43.21 44.87 6.40
C GLY A 561 -43.41 45.85 7.57
N LYS A 562 -42.40 46.06 8.42
CA LYS A 562 -42.52 46.93 9.61
C LYS A 562 -42.05 48.37 9.41
N ALA A 563 -41.77 48.78 8.17
CA ALA A 563 -41.38 50.15 7.82
C ALA A 563 -42.45 50.90 7.00
N ARG A 564 -43.74 50.67 7.27
CA ARG A 564 -44.83 51.60 6.94
C ARG A 564 -45.93 51.57 7.99
N THR A 565 -45.72 52.31 9.07
CA THR A 565 -46.73 53.12 9.78
C THR A 565 -46.00 54.04 10.75
#